data_AF-A0A5M3N589-F1
#
_entry.id   AF-A0A5M3N589-F1
#
_cell.length_a   1.000
_cell.length_b   1.000
_cell.length_c   1.000
_cell.angle_alpha   90.00
_cell.angle_beta   90.00
_cell.angle_gamma   90.00
#
_symmetry.space_group_name_H-M   'P 1'
#
loop_
_entity.id
_entity.type
_entity.pdbx_description
1 polymer ?
#
loop_
_entity_poly.entity_id
_entity_poly.type
_entity_poly.pdbx_seq_one_letter_code
_entity_poly.pdbx_strand_id
1 'polypeptide(L)'
;MLQPSPRVIWLWVSKTSYAAIVIITACFLVISYGALFSQAVRTSPRQTWKNNWSVLTTGATYIVVLLISIVLCVKRRITIARKMQRVSKAHTGLNKRDIPKPVHDYIMEEYARSCLITYECQPKNTVHLGWGRLGTKYSGMRFRRTLLDTIADIDNRARLVIPSHPVLKPHARILHHFRFILPLLPKDEDGLTALHYYDSAIQLARISEQELTEEEFETGMRAASDIQQILNECRLEMLEESRTQLNVSPHSGLKKYS
;
A
#
# COMPACT_ATOMS: atom_id res chain seq x y z
N MET A 1 30.93 26.95 15.73
CA MET A 1 29.46 27.11 15.59
C MET A 1 28.86 25.73 15.34
N LEU A 2 28.29 25.08 16.37
CA LEU A 2 27.66 23.76 16.22
C LEU A 2 26.29 23.90 15.57
N GLN A 3 26.09 23.28 14.40
CA GLN A 3 24.76 23.15 13.80
C GLN A 3 23.87 22.23 14.66
N PRO A 4 22.66 22.66 15.04
CA PRO A 4 21.75 21.82 15.81
C PRO A 4 21.24 20.66 14.94
N SER A 5 21.27 19.44 15.48
CA SER A 5 20.82 18.23 14.79
C SER A 5 19.37 18.36 14.25
N PRO A 6 19.06 17.78 13.07
CA PRO A 6 17.76 17.95 12.39
C PRO A 6 16.56 17.50 13.22
N ARG A 7 16.78 16.61 14.20
CA ARG A 7 15.73 16.13 15.13
C ARG A 7 15.31 17.21 16.12
N VAL A 8 16.23 18.07 16.56
CA VAL A 8 15.93 19.17 17.48
C VAL A 8 15.07 20.20 16.76
N ILE A 9 15.39 20.53 15.52
CA ILE A 9 14.62 21.46 14.68
C ILE A 9 13.17 21.00 14.51
N TRP A 10 12.95 19.72 14.20
CA TRP A 10 11.60 19.14 14.08
C TRP A 10 10.79 19.18 15.40
N LEU A 11 11.44 18.99 16.54
CA LEU A 11 10.81 19.10 17.86
C LEU A 11 10.43 20.55 18.21
N TRP A 12 11.24 21.53 17.81
CA TRP A 12 10.89 22.94 17.97
C TRP A 12 9.74 23.33 17.06
N VAL A 13 9.79 22.95 15.78
CA VAL A 13 8.73 23.24 14.79
C VAL A 13 7.39 22.64 15.21
N SER A 14 7.36 21.41 15.74
CA SER A 14 6.13 20.79 16.22
C SER A 14 5.55 21.45 17.48
N LYS A 15 6.41 21.91 18.40
CA LYS A 15 5.96 22.64 19.59
C LYS A 15 5.45 24.05 19.25
N THR A 16 6.14 24.76 18.36
CA THR A 16 5.74 26.11 17.93
C THR A 16 4.49 26.06 17.07
N SER A 17 4.35 25.09 16.16
CA SER A 17 3.14 24.94 15.34
C SER A 17 1.92 24.60 16.19
N TYR A 18 2.06 23.69 17.17
CA TYR A 18 0.98 23.38 18.10
C TYR A 18 0.58 24.59 18.93
N ALA A 19 1.54 25.34 19.48
CA ALA A 19 1.27 26.56 20.23
C ALA A 19 0.58 27.62 19.36
N ALA A 20 1.03 27.80 18.12
CA ALA A 20 0.42 28.73 17.17
C ALA A 20 -1.04 28.36 16.86
N ILE A 21 -1.33 27.07 16.60
CA ILE A 21 -2.70 26.60 16.35
C ILE A 21 -3.59 26.86 17.57
N VAL A 22 -3.11 26.60 18.78
CA VAL A 22 -3.87 26.86 20.02
C VAL A 22 -4.13 28.35 20.21
N ILE A 23 -3.16 29.22 19.95
CA ILE A 23 -3.33 30.68 20.07
C ILE A 23 -4.30 31.19 19.01
N ILE A 24 -4.15 30.76 17.76
CA ILE A 24 -5.03 31.17 16.65
C ILE A 24 -6.48 30.75 16.93
N THR A 25 -6.69 29.50 17.35
CA THR A 25 -8.05 29.02 17.71
C THR A 25 -8.62 29.77 18.91
N ALA A 26 -7.82 30.08 19.93
CA ALA A 26 -8.26 30.92 21.04
C ALA A 26 -8.65 32.34 20.59
N CYS A 27 -7.86 32.97 19.71
CA CYS A 27 -8.17 34.28 19.15
C CYS A 27 -9.50 34.27 18.36
N PHE A 28 -9.71 33.27 17.50
CA PHE A 28 -10.97 33.14 16.76
C PHE A 28 -12.18 32.97 17.69
N LEU A 29 -12.03 32.23 18.80
CA LEU A 29 -13.09 32.08 19.80
C LEU A 29 -13.41 33.41 20.51
N VAL A 30 -12.39 34.19 20.88
CA VAL A 30 -12.59 35.50 21.53
C VAL A 30 -13.25 36.50 20.59
N ILE A 31 -12.82 36.52 19.32
CA ILE A 31 -13.40 37.38 18.28
C ILE A 31 -14.86 36.99 18.01
N SER A 32 -15.14 35.69 17.86
CA SER A 32 -16.49 35.16 17.67
C SER A 32 -17.41 35.50 18.84
N TYR A 33 -16.91 35.37 20.07
CA TYR A 33 -17.61 35.77 21.29
C TYR A 33 -17.96 37.26 21.29
N GLY A 34 -16.98 38.14 21.02
CA GLY A 34 -17.19 39.58 21.00
C GLY A 34 -18.21 40.01 19.92
N ALA A 35 -18.16 39.38 18.75
CA ALA A 35 -19.10 39.66 17.67
C ALA A 35 -20.53 39.25 18.03
N LEU A 36 -20.73 38.06 18.60
CA LEU A 36 -22.06 37.58 18.99
C LEU A 36 -22.61 38.32 20.21
N PHE A 37 -21.76 38.69 21.17
CA PHE A 37 -22.14 39.54 22.29
C PHE A 37 -22.59 40.92 21.81
N SER A 38 -21.83 41.52 20.88
CA SER A 38 -22.19 42.79 20.24
C SER A 38 -23.51 42.71 19.46
N GLN A 39 -23.74 41.61 18.74
CA GLN A 39 -25.00 41.36 18.04
C GLN A 39 -26.18 41.16 18.99
N ALA A 40 -26.02 40.40 20.07
CA ALA A 40 -27.07 40.15 21.07
C ALA A 40 -27.49 41.41 21.83
N VAL A 41 -26.59 42.39 21.97
CA VAL A 41 -26.90 43.71 22.55
C VAL A 41 -27.65 44.58 21.54
N ARG A 42 -27.26 44.56 20.26
CA ARG A 42 -27.87 45.38 19.20
C ARG A 42 -29.27 44.91 18.78
N THR A 43 -29.56 43.62 18.87
CA THR A 43 -30.88 43.05 18.51
C THR A 43 -31.91 43.10 19.64
N SER A 44 -31.57 43.70 20.79
CA SER A 44 -32.47 43.80 21.94
C SER A 44 -33.46 44.97 21.79
N PRO A 45 -34.78 44.77 22.01
CA PRO A 45 -35.81 45.79 21.78
C PRO A 45 -35.67 47.06 22.63
N ARG A 46 -34.96 47.02 23.77
CA ARG A 46 -34.83 48.17 24.68
C ARG A 46 -33.42 48.77 24.73
N GLN A 47 -32.47 48.25 23.93
CA GLN A 47 -31.07 48.75 23.87
C GLN A 47 -30.41 49.00 25.24
N THR A 48 -30.87 48.31 26.28
CA THR A 48 -30.50 48.55 27.68
C THR A 48 -29.83 47.31 28.25
N TRP A 49 -28.80 47.57 29.06
CA TRP A 49 -27.90 46.55 29.61
C TRP A 49 -28.55 45.68 30.69
N LYS A 50 -29.61 46.20 31.34
CA LYS A 50 -30.30 45.51 32.42
C LYS A 50 -31.48 44.70 31.85
N ASN A 51 -31.46 43.39 32.13
CA ASN A 51 -32.56 42.44 31.92
C ASN A 51 -32.71 41.83 30.51
N ASN A 52 -31.61 41.70 29.75
CA ASN A 52 -31.64 41.03 28.44
C ASN A 52 -31.32 39.52 28.58
N TRP A 53 -32.36 38.68 28.46
CA TRP A 53 -32.24 37.22 28.52
C TRP A 53 -31.34 36.63 27.42
N SER A 54 -31.31 37.22 26.23
CA SER A 54 -30.45 36.75 25.12
C SER A 54 -28.96 36.91 25.44
N VAL A 55 -28.60 37.96 26.19
CA VAL A 55 -27.21 38.18 26.64
C VAL A 55 -26.83 37.18 27.73
N LEU A 56 -27.77 36.86 28.63
CA LEU A 56 -27.57 35.86 29.68
C LEU A 56 -27.37 34.45 29.09
N THR A 57 -28.24 34.01 28.18
CA THR A 57 -28.14 32.69 27.53
C THR A 57 -26.85 32.56 26.72
N THR A 58 -26.47 33.61 25.99
CA THR A 58 -25.19 33.63 25.24
C THR A 58 -24.01 33.52 26.20
N GLY A 59 -23.98 34.30 27.29
CA GLY A 59 -22.92 34.20 28.29
C GLY A 59 -22.82 32.81 28.92
N ALA A 60 -23.96 32.19 29.25
CA ALA A 60 -24.01 30.88 29.89
C ALA A 60 -23.46 29.76 28.98
N THR A 61 -23.80 29.75 27.69
CA THR A 61 -23.31 28.71 26.76
C THR A 61 -21.79 28.78 26.56
N TYR A 62 -21.21 29.98 26.50
CA TYR A 62 -19.76 30.14 26.41
C TYR A 62 -19.01 29.73 27.68
N ILE A 63 -19.57 29.97 28.86
CA ILE A 63 -18.99 29.47 30.13
C ILE A 63 -18.93 27.94 30.11
N VAL A 64 -19.99 27.28 29.65
CA VAL A 64 -20.03 25.82 29.52
C VAL A 64 -18.98 25.31 28.52
N VAL A 65 -18.88 25.93 27.34
CA VAL A 65 -17.87 25.56 26.32
C VAL A 65 -16.45 25.77 26.86
N LEU A 66 -16.20 26.86 27.58
CA LEU A 66 -14.90 27.16 28.19
C LEU A 66 -14.54 26.12 29.26
N LEU A 67 -15.48 25.74 30.13
CA LEU A 67 -15.27 24.69 31.12
C LEU A 67 -14.97 23.34 30.45
N ILE A 68 -15.73 22.95 29.42
CA ILE A 68 -15.49 21.71 28.67
C ILE A 68 -14.10 21.73 28.00
N SER A 69 -13.73 22.86 27.40
CA SER A 69 -12.42 23.04 26.76
C SER A 69 -11.27 22.89 27.77
N ILE A 70 -11.37 23.51 28.94
CA ILE A 70 -10.38 23.38 30.02
C ILE A 70 -10.28 21.92 30.48
N VAL A 71 -11.42 21.26 30.71
CA VAL A 71 -11.44 19.84 31.13
C VAL A 71 -10.76 18.95 30.09
N LEU A 72 -11.01 19.15 28.80
CA LEU A 72 -10.37 18.40 27.71
C LEU A 72 -8.87 18.67 27.64
N CYS A 73 -8.44 19.93 27.74
CA CYS A 73 -7.04 20.33 27.78
C CYS A 73 -6.28 19.70 28.96
N VAL A 74 -6.89 19.73 30.16
CA VAL A 74 -6.33 19.12 31.36
C VAL A 74 -6.24 17.61 31.22
N LYS A 75 -7.31 16.93 30.76
CA LYS A 75 -7.31 15.48 30.50
C LYS A 75 -6.22 15.07 29.50
N ARG A 76 -6.04 15.83 28.43
CA ARG A 76 -4.99 15.60 27.42
C ARG A 76 -3.60 15.79 28.02
N ARG A 77 -3.37 16.87 28.77
CA ARG A 77 -2.08 17.15 29.43
C ARG A 77 -1.73 16.05 30.45
N ILE A 78 -2.70 15.62 31.26
CA ILE A 78 -2.51 14.54 32.23
C ILE A 78 -2.21 13.22 31.52
N THR A 79 -2.91 12.90 30.43
CA THR A 79 -2.69 11.66 29.68
C THR A 79 -1.29 11.61 29.07
N ILE A 80 -0.83 12.72 28.50
CA ILE A 80 0.54 12.84 27.96
C ILE A 80 1.57 12.75 29.08
N ALA A 81 1.35 13.44 30.20
CA ALA A 81 2.24 13.38 31.36
C ALA A 81 2.31 11.95 31.93
N ARG A 82 1.18 11.24 32.03
CA ARG A 82 1.13 9.84 32.47
C ARG A 82 1.84 8.90 31.49
N LYS A 83 1.65 9.10 30.17
CA LYS A 83 2.36 8.31 29.15
C LYS A 83 3.87 8.51 29.22
N MET A 84 4.35 9.73 29.38
CA MET A 84 5.79 10.01 29.56
C MET A 84 6.33 9.46 30.88
N GLN A 85 5.57 9.58 31.97
CA GLN A 85 5.96 9.00 33.26
C GLN A 85 6.03 7.47 33.23
N ARG A 86 5.18 6.80 32.44
CA ARG A 86 5.21 5.34 32.31
C ARG A 86 6.47 4.84 31.59
N VAL A 87 7.02 5.65 30.69
CA VAL A 87 8.24 5.31 29.93
C VAL A 87 9.51 5.54 30.74
N SER A 88 9.54 6.53 31.67
CA SER A 88 10.75 6.79 32.47
C SER A 88 10.79 6.06 33.83
N LYS A 89 9.64 5.77 34.45
CA LYS A 89 9.61 5.25 35.83
C LYS A 89 10.02 3.79 36.00
N ALA A 90 10.03 3.00 34.93
CA ALA A 90 10.56 1.63 35.01
C ALA A 90 12.07 1.60 35.32
N HIS A 91 12.80 2.69 35.03
CA HIS A 91 14.24 2.78 35.21
C HIS A 91 14.66 3.70 36.38
N THR A 92 13.84 4.70 36.73
CA THR A 92 14.16 5.67 37.81
C THR A 92 13.90 5.13 39.23
N GLY A 93 13.25 3.97 39.39
CA GLY A 93 12.88 3.43 40.70
C GLY A 93 13.97 2.66 41.46
N LEU A 94 15.09 2.33 40.81
CA LEU A 94 16.15 1.54 41.42
C LEU A 94 17.35 2.46 41.68
N ASN A 95 17.36 3.10 42.86
CA ASN A 95 18.51 3.89 43.27
C ASN A 95 19.71 2.95 43.39
N LYS A 96 20.88 3.31 42.87
CA LYS A 96 22.11 2.47 42.89
C LYS A 96 22.56 2.07 44.31
N ARG A 97 21.94 2.68 45.33
CA ARG A 97 22.17 2.44 46.76
C ARG A 97 21.23 1.38 47.36
N ASP A 98 20.10 1.08 46.73
CA ASP A 98 19.05 0.22 47.29
C ASP A 98 19.19 -1.25 46.86
N ILE A 99 20.15 -1.56 45.98
CA ILE A 99 20.33 -2.88 45.37
C ILE A 99 21.81 -3.23 45.34
N PRO A 100 22.19 -4.48 45.64
CA PRO A 100 23.56 -4.95 45.42
C PRO A 100 24.02 -4.70 43.99
N LYS A 101 25.22 -4.12 43.83
CA LYS A 101 25.86 -3.85 42.54
C LYS A 101 25.72 -4.97 41.49
N PRO A 102 25.94 -6.27 41.81
CA PRO A 102 25.81 -7.33 40.80
C PRO A 102 24.40 -7.46 40.22
N VAL A 103 23.36 -7.23 41.04
CA VAL A 103 21.97 -7.31 40.58
C VAL A 103 21.62 -6.10 39.71
N HIS A 104 22.11 -4.92 40.10
CA HIS A 104 21.95 -3.71 39.29
C HIS A 104 22.60 -3.89 37.91
N ASP A 105 23.84 -4.39 37.87
CA ASP A 105 24.60 -4.55 36.62
C ASP A 105 23.94 -5.60 35.71
N TYR A 106 23.43 -6.70 36.28
CA TYR A 106 22.65 -7.70 35.54
C TYR A 106 21.35 -7.12 34.94
N ILE A 107 20.59 -6.34 35.71
CA ILE A 107 19.36 -5.68 35.23
C ILE A 107 19.68 -4.70 34.09
N MET A 108 20.77 -3.94 34.21
CA MET A 108 21.20 -3.01 33.17
C MET A 108 21.60 -3.74 31.88
N GLU A 109 22.29 -4.87 32.01
CA GLU A 109 22.69 -5.69 30.87
C GLU A 109 21.47 -6.27 30.14
N GLU A 110 20.53 -6.89 30.84
CA GLU A 110 19.31 -7.45 30.25
C GLU A 110 18.40 -6.36 29.67
N TYR A 111 18.34 -5.19 30.31
CA TYR A 111 17.64 -4.03 29.76
C TYR A 111 18.27 -3.54 28.45
N ALA A 112 19.60 -3.39 28.42
CA ALA A 112 20.33 -2.99 27.21
C ALA A 112 20.14 -4.01 26.08
N ARG A 113 20.21 -5.31 26.40
CA ARG A 113 19.93 -6.40 25.46
C ARG A 113 18.51 -6.32 24.91
N SER A 114 17.52 -6.09 25.77
CA SER A 114 16.12 -5.95 25.37
C SER A 114 15.91 -4.73 24.47
N CYS A 115 16.55 -3.60 24.77
CA CYS A 115 16.52 -2.41 23.92
C CYS A 115 17.16 -2.66 22.55
N LEU A 116 18.28 -3.39 22.50
CA LEU A 116 18.96 -3.74 21.25
C LEU A 116 18.10 -4.68 20.40
N ILE A 117 17.54 -5.74 20.99
CA ILE A 117 16.60 -6.63 20.31
C ILE A 117 15.41 -5.85 19.77
N THR A 118 14.81 -4.99 20.60
CA THR A 118 13.68 -4.15 20.17
C THR A 118 14.05 -3.23 19.01
N TYR A 119 15.25 -2.66 19.02
CA TYR A 119 15.75 -1.81 17.94
C TYR A 119 15.97 -2.60 16.64
N GLU A 120 16.59 -3.78 16.73
CA GLU A 120 16.81 -4.64 15.57
C GLU A 120 15.50 -5.21 15.00
N CYS A 121 14.52 -5.48 15.85
CA CYS A 121 13.19 -5.93 15.45
C CYS A 121 12.30 -4.83 14.85
N GLN A 122 12.72 -3.56 14.85
CA GLN A 122 11.94 -2.52 14.17
C GLN A 122 11.83 -2.86 12.68
N PRO A 123 10.64 -2.71 12.07
CA PRO A 123 10.47 -2.96 10.65
C PRO A 123 11.33 -1.97 9.87
N LYS A 124 12.47 -2.46 9.38
CA LYS A 124 13.30 -1.74 8.42
C LYS A 124 12.62 -1.89 7.06
N ASN A 125 12.62 -0.83 6.25
CA ASN A 125 12.24 -0.91 4.82
C ASN A 125 13.28 -1.77 4.09
N THR A 126 13.17 -3.07 4.27
CA THR A 126 14.00 -4.07 3.62
C THR A 126 13.32 -4.44 2.33
N VAL A 127 14.04 -4.27 1.23
CA VAL A 127 13.60 -4.72 -0.08
C VAL A 127 13.94 -6.20 -0.13
N HIS A 128 12.93 -7.07 -0.06
CA HIS A 128 13.13 -8.49 -0.27
C HIS A 128 13.20 -8.75 -1.77
N LEU A 129 14.31 -9.34 -2.23
CA LEU A 129 14.44 -9.83 -3.61
C LEU A 129 13.30 -10.84 -3.89
N GLY A 130 12.70 -10.79 -5.08
CA GLY A 130 11.54 -11.61 -5.45
C GLY A 130 10.17 -11.07 -5.03
N TRP A 131 10.11 -9.97 -4.28
CA TRP A 131 8.88 -9.28 -3.92
C TRP A 131 8.85 -7.87 -4.49
N GLY A 132 7.68 -7.43 -4.97
CA GLY A 132 7.50 -6.06 -5.40
C GLY A 132 7.55 -5.08 -4.22
N ARG A 133 8.27 -3.97 -4.44
CA ARG A 133 8.49 -2.93 -3.42
C ARG A 133 7.16 -2.24 -3.06
N LEU A 134 6.99 -1.94 -1.77
CA LEU A 134 5.83 -1.18 -1.29
C LEU A 134 5.75 0.18 -2.00
N GLY A 135 4.56 0.50 -2.54
CA GLY A 135 4.31 1.74 -3.28
C GLY A 135 4.68 1.72 -4.77
N THR A 136 5.21 0.61 -5.30
CA THR A 136 5.34 0.40 -6.75
C THR A 136 4.13 -0.34 -7.31
N LYS A 137 4.04 -0.45 -8.65
CA LYS A 137 2.99 -1.20 -9.36
C LYS A 137 2.89 -2.66 -8.89
N TYR A 138 4.00 -3.24 -8.44
CA TYR A 138 4.06 -4.64 -8.03
C TYR A 138 3.99 -4.85 -6.51
N SER A 139 3.59 -3.83 -5.76
CA SER A 139 3.51 -3.89 -4.30
C SER A 139 2.71 -5.10 -3.81
N GLY A 140 3.35 -5.97 -3.03
CA GLY A 140 2.72 -7.18 -2.46
C GLY A 140 2.63 -8.38 -3.41
N MET A 141 3.14 -8.28 -4.64
CA MET A 141 3.27 -9.44 -5.53
C MET A 141 4.59 -10.17 -5.29
N ARG A 142 4.52 -11.51 -5.29
CA ARG A 142 5.69 -12.38 -5.29
C ARG A 142 5.99 -12.83 -6.72
N PHE A 143 7.03 -12.27 -7.32
CA PHE A 143 7.35 -12.40 -8.75
C PHE A 143 7.36 -13.86 -9.23
N ARG A 144 8.09 -14.73 -8.52
CA ARG A 144 8.19 -16.16 -8.87
C ARG A 144 6.82 -16.85 -8.95
N ARG A 145 5.94 -16.60 -7.97
CA ARG A 145 4.62 -17.25 -7.95
C ARG A 145 3.73 -16.69 -9.05
N THR A 146 3.65 -15.36 -9.14
CA THR A 146 2.83 -14.69 -10.15
C THR A 146 3.22 -15.12 -11.56
N LEU A 147 4.52 -15.23 -11.85
CA LEU A 147 4.99 -15.68 -13.16
C LEU A 147 4.64 -17.15 -13.43
N LEU A 148 4.79 -18.04 -12.45
CA LEU A 148 4.44 -19.46 -12.60
C LEU A 148 2.93 -19.69 -12.77
N ASP A 149 2.10 -18.89 -12.13
CA ASP A 149 0.64 -18.98 -12.25
C ASP A 149 0.18 -18.71 -13.70
N THR A 150 0.92 -17.90 -14.47
CA THR A 150 0.60 -17.63 -15.89
C THR A 150 0.67 -18.86 -16.80
N ILE A 151 1.37 -19.93 -16.40
CA ILE A 151 1.52 -21.14 -17.22
C ILE A 151 0.16 -21.81 -17.44
N ALA A 152 -0.64 -21.91 -16.38
CA ALA A 152 -1.96 -22.52 -16.45
C ALA A 152 -2.89 -21.71 -17.36
N ASP A 153 -2.81 -20.38 -17.29
CA ASP A 153 -3.63 -19.49 -18.12
C ASP A 153 -3.29 -19.60 -19.61
N ILE A 154 -1.99 -19.64 -19.94
CA ILE A 154 -1.53 -19.84 -21.34
C ILE A 154 -1.95 -21.22 -21.83
N ASP A 155 -1.79 -22.27 -21.02
CA ASP A 155 -2.17 -23.63 -21.39
C ASP A 155 -3.67 -23.76 -21.67
N ASN A 156 -4.52 -23.14 -20.84
CA ASN A 156 -5.96 -23.11 -21.06
C ASN A 156 -6.32 -22.40 -22.37
N ARG A 157 -5.64 -21.30 -22.71
CA ARG A 157 -5.85 -20.58 -23.99
C ARG A 157 -5.35 -21.39 -25.19
N ALA A 158 -4.19 -22.03 -25.08
CA ALA A 158 -3.63 -22.86 -26.13
C ALA A 158 -4.57 -24.02 -26.49
N ARG A 159 -5.19 -24.67 -25.49
CA ARG A 159 -6.20 -25.73 -25.72
C ARG A 159 -7.44 -25.27 -26.47
N LEU A 160 -7.79 -23.99 -26.38
CA LEU A 160 -8.94 -23.43 -27.11
C LEU A 160 -8.64 -23.29 -28.61
N VAL A 161 -7.39 -23.01 -28.97
CA VAL A 161 -6.94 -22.92 -30.36
C VAL A 161 -6.59 -24.31 -30.92
N ILE A 162 -5.94 -25.15 -30.10
CA ILE A 162 -5.52 -26.51 -30.46
C ILE A 162 -6.16 -27.50 -29.48
N PRO A 163 -7.35 -28.06 -29.79
CA PRO A 163 -8.05 -28.97 -28.88
C PRO A 163 -7.25 -30.24 -28.54
N SER A 164 -6.35 -30.68 -29.42
CA SER A 164 -5.47 -31.84 -29.23
C SER A 164 -4.18 -31.53 -28.46
N HIS A 165 -4.09 -30.37 -27.80
CA HIS A 165 -2.89 -30.00 -27.03
C HIS A 165 -2.66 -30.95 -25.85
N PRO A 166 -1.43 -31.45 -25.63
CA PRO A 166 -1.14 -32.38 -24.54
C PRO A 166 -1.36 -31.74 -23.16
N VAL A 167 -1.56 -32.57 -22.14
CA VAL A 167 -1.69 -32.11 -20.76
C VAL A 167 -0.34 -31.59 -20.24
N LEU A 168 -0.36 -30.45 -19.54
CA LEU A 168 0.81 -29.85 -18.90
C LEU A 168 1.48 -30.82 -17.92
N LYS A 169 2.78 -31.06 -18.10
CA LYS A 169 3.61 -31.83 -17.16
C LYS A 169 4.41 -30.89 -16.26
N PRO A 170 4.42 -31.08 -14.93
CA PRO A 170 5.05 -30.14 -13.98
C PRO A 170 6.53 -29.84 -14.27
N HIS A 171 7.30 -30.85 -14.65
CA HIS A 171 8.75 -30.75 -14.88
C HIS A 171 9.13 -30.65 -16.36
N ALA A 172 8.16 -30.60 -17.28
CA ALA A 172 8.48 -30.40 -18.68
C ALA A 172 8.92 -28.95 -18.91
N ARG A 173 9.89 -28.80 -19.82
CA ARG A 173 10.31 -27.51 -20.33
C ARG A 173 9.14 -26.86 -21.08
N ILE A 174 8.88 -25.59 -20.78
CA ILE A 174 7.75 -24.83 -21.34
C ILE A 174 7.86 -24.74 -22.85
N LEU A 175 9.06 -24.51 -23.37
CA LEU A 175 9.32 -24.49 -24.81
C LEU A 175 8.91 -25.79 -25.50
N HIS A 176 9.15 -26.95 -24.89
CA HIS A 176 8.75 -28.23 -25.47
C HIS A 176 7.23 -28.44 -25.37
N HIS A 177 6.62 -28.12 -24.23
CA HIS A 177 5.18 -28.23 -24.05
C HIS A 177 4.41 -27.42 -25.10
N PHE A 178 4.88 -26.20 -25.37
CA PHE A 178 4.25 -25.25 -26.30
C PHE A 178 4.86 -25.26 -27.71
N ARG A 179 5.58 -26.31 -28.11
CA ARG A 179 6.18 -26.37 -29.47
C ARG A 179 5.16 -26.21 -30.60
N PHE A 180 3.90 -26.59 -30.36
CA PHE A 180 2.83 -26.56 -31.35
C PHE A 180 2.31 -25.15 -31.62
N ILE A 181 2.44 -24.23 -30.66
CA ILE A 181 2.08 -22.82 -30.85
C ILE A 181 3.25 -22.00 -31.40
N LEU A 182 4.47 -22.55 -31.38
CA LEU A 182 5.67 -21.86 -31.85
C LEU A 182 5.56 -21.29 -33.28
N PRO A 183 4.93 -21.98 -34.26
CA PRO A 183 4.76 -21.43 -35.61
C PRO A 183 3.82 -20.23 -35.69
N LEU A 184 2.94 -20.05 -34.70
CA LEU A 184 1.97 -18.93 -34.66
C LEU A 184 2.60 -17.65 -34.09
N LEU A 185 3.77 -17.75 -33.46
CA LEU A 185 4.41 -16.62 -32.79
C LEU A 185 5.35 -15.89 -33.75
N PRO A 186 5.32 -14.54 -33.76
CA PRO A 186 6.28 -13.76 -34.53
C PRO A 186 7.70 -13.99 -34.00
N LYS A 187 8.66 -13.89 -34.92
CA LYS A 187 10.09 -13.97 -34.62
C LYS A 187 10.67 -12.57 -34.64
N ASP A 188 11.53 -12.29 -33.67
CA ASP A 188 12.31 -11.06 -33.63
C ASP A 188 13.48 -11.12 -34.63
N GLU A 189 14.23 -10.02 -34.73
CA GLU A 189 15.46 -9.88 -35.52
C GLU A 189 16.46 -11.03 -35.26
N ASP A 190 16.52 -11.52 -34.02
CA ASP A 190 17.40 -12.62 -33.59
C ASP A 190 16.81 -14.02 -33.87
N GLY A 191 15.64 -14.10 -34.50
CA GLY A 191 14.92 -15.36 -34.75
C GLY A 191 14.30 -16.00 -33.51
N LEU A 192 14.35 -15.32 -32.35
CA LEU A 192 13.71 -15.74 -31.11
C LEU A 192 12.25 -15.33 -31.10
N THR A 193 11.41 -16.12 -30.42
CA THR A 193 9.98 -15.83 -30.23
C THR A 193 9.71 -15.47 -28.78
N ALA A 194 8.55 -14.86 -28.50
CA ALA A 194 8.07 -14.62 -27.14
C ALA A 194 8.14 -15.88 -26.24
N LEU A 195 7.95 -17.07 -26.81
CA LEU A 195 8.06 -18.34 -26.06
C LEU A 195 9.47 -18.63 -25.55
N HIS A 196 10.52 -18.16 -26.22
CA HIS A 196 11.90 -18.34 -25.77
C HIS A 196 12.20 -17.48 -24.54
N TYR A 197 11.79 -16.20 -24.57
CA TYR A 197 11.90 -15.30 -23.41
C TYR A 197 11.04 -15.76 -22.24
N TYR A 198 9.86 -16.31 -22.53
CA TYR A 198 9.01 -16.88 -21.50
C TYR A 198 9.61 -18.16 -20.89
N ASP A 199 10.15 -19.07 -21.72
CA ASP A 199 10.82 -20.28 -21.21
C ASP A 199 12.02 -19.93 -20.33
N SER A 200 12.87 -18.98 -20.75
CA SER A 200 14.03 -18.58 -19.95
C SER A 200 13.60 -18.00 -18.59
N ALA A 201 12.60 -17.12 -18.55
CA ALA A 201 12.07 -16.56 -17.32
C ALA A 201 11.45 -17.64 -16.40
N ILE A 202 10.75 -18.63 -16.95
CA ILE A 202 10.19 -19.74 -16.17
C ILE A 202 11.29 -20.68 -15.65
N GLN A 203 12.34 -20.95 -16.44
CA GLN A 203 13.45 -21.77 -15.98
C GLN A 203 14.19 -21.11 -14.81
N LEU A 204 14.44 -19.79 -14.91
CA LEU A 204 14.95 -19.01 -13.78
C LEU A 204 14.01 -19.16 -12.58
N ALA A 205 12.71 -18.90 -12.77
CA ALA A 205 11.74 -19.00 -11.67
C ALA A 205 11.67 -20.38 -11.01
N ARG A 206 11.87 -21.48 -11.76
CA ARG A 206 11.80 -22.85 -11.24
C ARG A 206 13.10 -23.36 -10.63
N ILE A 207 14.24 -23.02 -11.21
CA ILE A 207 15.52 -23.70 -10.93
C ILE A 207 16.50 -22.79 -10.19
N SER A 208 16.44 -21.46 -10.35
CA SER A 208 17.44 -20.58 -9.75
C SER A 208 17.34 -20.55 -8.22
N GLU A 209 18.50 -20.61 -7.56
CA GLU A 209 18.59 -20.36 -6.11
C GLU A 209 18.30 -18.89 -5.78
N GLN A 210 18.73 -17.98 -6.65
CA GLN A 210 18.47 -16.55 -6.54
C GLN A 210 16.99 -16.23 -6.86
N GLU A 211 16.38 -15.33 -6.09
CA GLU A 211 15.03 -14.82 -6.36
C GLU A 211 15.01 -13.89 -7.59
N LEU A 212 13.90 -13.88 -8.34
CA LEU A 212 13.75 -13.08 -9.55
C LEU A 212 13.90 -11.58 -9.27
N THR A 213 14.62 -10.90 -10.15
CA THR A 213 14.65 -9.44 -10.21
C THR A 213 13.38 -8.88 -10.84
N GLU A 214 13.12 -7.60 -10.62
CA GLU A 214 11.96 -6.90 -11.20
C GLU A 214 12.05 -6.87 -12.73
N GLU A 215 13.24 -6.64 -13.30
CA GLU A 215 13.48 -6.63 -14.74
C GLU A 215 13.21 -7.99 -15.39
N GLU A 216 13.76 -9.08 -14.83
CA GLU A 216 13.51 -10.45 -15.32
C GLU A 216 12.02 -10.83 -15.23
N PHE A 217 11.35 -10.41 -14.15
CA PHE A 217 9.92 -10.61 -13.99
C PHE A 217 9.12 -9.84 -15.05
N GLU A 218 9.47 -8.59 -15.34
CA GLU A 218 8.81 -7.79 -16.37
C GLU A 218 8.99 -8.38 -17.76
N THR A 219 10.19 -8.85 -18.11
CA THR A 219 10.45 -9.53 -19.38
C THR A 219 9.61 -10.80 -19.51
N GLY A 220 9.55 -11.63 -18.46
CA GLY A 220 8.73 -12.84 -18.44
C GLY A 220 7.24 -12.56 -18.55
N MET A 221 6.73 -11.55 -17.84
CA MET A 221 5.33 -11.15 -17.88
C MET A 221 4.93 -10.54 -19.21
N ARG A 222 5.82 -9.76 -19.85
CA ARG A 222 5.60 -9.21 -21.20
C ARG A 222 5.48 -10.34 -22.21
N ALA A 223 6.44 -11.26 -22.23
CA ALA A 223 6.40 -12.42 -23.11
C ALA A 223 5.15 -13.29 -22.90
N ALA A 224 4.73 -13.49 -21.64
CA ALA A 224 3.48 -14.17 -21.32
C ALA A 224 2.25 -13.44 -21.90
N SER A 225 2.19 -12.12 -21.74
CA SER A 225 1.11 -11.28 -22.28
C SER A 225 1.04 -11.36 -23.80
N ASP A 226 2.20 -11.29 -24.47
CA ASP A 226 2.28 -11.35 -25.94
C ASP A 226 1.76 -12.70 -26.45
N ILE A 227 2.17 -13.82 -25.83
CA ILE A 227 1.64 -15.15 -26.16
C ILE A 227 0.12 -15.22 -25.95
N GLN A 228 -0.39 -14.69 -24.84
CA GLN A 228 -1.82 -14.70 -24.55
C GLN A 228 -2.60 -13.86 -25.57
N GLN A 229 -2.07 -12.73 -25.99
CA GLN A 229 -2.68 -11.86 -27.00
C GLN A 229 -2.78 -12.59 -28.34
N ILE A 230 -1.67 -13.16 -28.82
CA ILE A 230 -1.63 -13.88 -30.10
C ILE A 230 -2.61 -15.06 -30.11
N LEU A 231 -2.67 -15.84 -29.02
CA LEU A 231 -3.62 -16.95 -28.91
C LEU A 231 -5.09 -16.47 -28.91
N ASN A 232 -5.36 -15.29 -28.35
CA ASN A 232 -6.71 -14.71 -28.40
C ASN A 232 -7.05 -14.21 -29.79
N GLU A 233 -6.10 -13.58 -30.49
CA GLU A 233 -6.26 -13.13 -31.88
C GLU A 233 -6.56 -14.32 -32.80
N CYS A 234 -5.74 -15.38 -32.75
CA CYS A 234 -6.01 -16.62 -33.51
C CYS A 234 -7.39 -17.20 -33.20
N ARG A 235 -7.82 -17.18 -31.93
CA ARG A 235 -9.16 -17.65 -31.55
C ARG A 235 -10.27 -16.80 -32.16
N LEU A 236 -10.10 -15.48 -32.21
CA LEU A 236 -11.10 -14.57 -32.79
C LEU A 236 -11.20 -14.77 -34.30
N GLU A 237 -10.07 -14.88 -35.00
CA GLU A 237 -10.02 -15.17 -36.44
C GLU A 237 -10.76 -16.48 -36.78
N MET A 238 -10.52 -17.56 -36.03
CA MET A 238 -11.23 -18.83 -36.21
C MET A 238 -12.76 -18.70 -36.03
N LEU A 239 -13.21 -17.85 -35.10
CA LEU A 239 -14.64 -17.61 -34.86
C LEU A 239 -15.26 -16.76 -35.97
N GLU A 240 -14.51 -15.82 -36.54
CA GLU A 240 -14.96 -15.00 -37.67
C GLU A 240 -15.06 -15.82 -38.97
N GLU A 241 -14.07 -16.67 -39.26
CA GLU A 241 -14.11 -17.60 -40.40
C GLU A 241 -15.29 -18.58 -40.32
N SER A 242 -15.58 -19.09 -39.12
CA SER A 242 -16.73 -19.98 -38.91
C SER A 242 -18.07 -19.26 -39.20
N ARG A 243 -18.17 -17.97 -38.89
CA ARG A 243 -19.37 -17.16 -39.14
C ARG A 243 -19.55 -16.80 -40.62
N THR A 244 -18.46 -16.52 -41.34
CA THR A 244 -18.53 -16.20 -42.77
C THR A 244 -18.90 -17.41 -43.61
N GLN A 245 -18.41 -18.62 -43.27
CA GLN A 245 -18.77 -19.85 -43.98
C GLN A 245 -20.25 -20.24 -43.85
N LEU A 246 -20.87 -20.00 -42.67
CA LEU A 246 -22.30 -20.28 -42.45
C LEU A 246 -23.23 -19.38 -43.27
N ASN A 247 -22.78 -18.19 -43.68
CA ASN A 247 -23.56 -17.28 -44.52
C ASN A 247 -23.44 -17.59 -46.03
N VAL A 248 -22.56 -18.50 -46.46
CA VAL A 248 -22.16 -18.65 -47.87
C VAL A 248 -22.72 -19.91 -48.57
N SER A 249 -23.50 -20.81 -47.94
CA SER A 249 -24.17 -21.91 -48.69
C SER A 249 -25.39 -22.53 -47.99
N PRO A 250 -26.43 -23.02 -48.74
CA PRO A 250 -26.38 -23.46 -50.14
C PRO A 250 -27.53 -22.96 -51.05
N HIS A 251 -27.19 -22.35 -52.19
CA HIS A 251 -27.98 -22.43 -53.41
C HIS A 251 -27.06 -22.44 -54.63
N SER A 252 -26.65 -23.63 -55.10
CA SER A 252 -26.35 -23.92 -56.51
C SER A 252 -25.75 -25.33 -56.64
N GLY A 253 -26.22 -26.09 -57.63
CA GLY A 253 -25.41 -27.19 -58.16
C GLY A 253 -26.05 -28.57 -58.34
N LEU A 254 -27.37 -28.69 -58.56
CA LEU A 254 -27.91 -29.90 -59.22
C LEU A 254 -28.14 -29.59 -60.71
N LYS A 255 -27.10 -29.77 -61.53
CA LYS A 255 -27.26 -30.04 -62.96
C LYS A 255 -26.96 -31.52 -63.20
N LYS A 256 -28.04 -32.31 -63.30
CA LYS A 256 -28.02 -33.65 -63.88
C LYS A 256 -27.69 -33.51 -65.36
N TYR A 257 -26.61 -34.18 -65.79
CA TYR A 257 -26.38 -34.50 -67.19
C TYR A 257 -27.40 -35.56 -67.60
N SER A 258 -28.06 -35.34 -68.74
CA SER A 258 -28.82 -36.31 -69.52
C SER A 258 -28.41 -36.19 -70.97
#